data_AF-A0A7W8NSL5-F1
#
_entry.id   AF-A0A7W8NSL5-F1
#
_cell.length_a   1.000
_cell.length_b   1.000
_cell.length_c   1.000
_cell.angle_alpha   90.00
_cell.angle_beta   90.00
_cell.angle_gamma   90.00
#
_symmetry.space_group_name_H-M   'P 1'
#
loop_
_entity.id
_entity.type
_entity.pdbx_description
1 polymer ?
#
loop_
_entity_poly.entity_id
_entity_poly.type
_entity_poly.pdbx_seq_one_letter_code
_entity_poly.pdbx_strand_id
1 'polypeptide(L)'
;MNQELIFETREGHTVVRADSMHAALGVVTDLRTWVIMHTAAGNAEFGVDIFHTDSPMTACWSLQYASEVAMLERAPEMAEWLMPSVEGIRA
;
A
#
# COMPACT_ATOMS: atom_id res chain seq x y z
N MET A 1 -11.70 -14.04 8.46
CA MET A 1 -10.24 -14.19 8.56
C MET A 1 -9.69 -12.80 8.32
N ASN A 2 -9.32 -12.06 9.36
CA ASN A 2 -8.76 -10.72 9.20
C ASN A 2 -7.37 -10.92 8.56
N GLN A 3 -7.23 -10.58 7.29
CA GLN A 3 -5.96 -10.72 6.61
C GLN A 3 -5.03 -9.59 7.08
N GLU A 4 -3.86 -9.97 7.61
CA GLU A 4 -2.87 -9.05 8.13
C GLU A 4 -2.08 -8.39 6.99
N LEU A 5 -1.78 -7.11 7.14
CA LEU A 5 -0.90 -6.37 6.24
C LEU A 5 0.55 -6.80 6.45
N ILE A 6 1.27 -7.02 5.35
CA ILE A 6 2.67 -7.45 5.38
C ILE A 6 3.57 -6.25 5.12
N PHE A 7 4.42 -5.93 6.10
CA PHE A 7 5.40 -4.86 6.00
C PHE A 7 6.81 -5.38 5.76
N GLU A 8 7.60 -4.58 5.03
CA GLU A 8 9.01 -4.84 4.76
C GLU A 8 9.83 -3.57 4.99
N THR A 9 11.12 -3.72 5.29
CA THR A 9 12.08 -2.61 5.27
C THR A 9 12.85 -2.66 3.95
N ARG A 10 12.80 -1.58 3.17
CA ARG A 10 13.56 -1.41 1.92
C ARG A 10 14.32 -0.10 1.94
N GLU A 11 15.63 -0.15 1.76
CA GLU A 11 16.51 1.03 1.77
C GLU A 11 16.34 1.94 3.01
N GLY A 12 15.98 1.36 4.16
CA GLY A 12 15.73 2.12 5.39
C GLY A 12 14.30 2.68 5.54
N HIS A 13 13.43 2.44 4.56
CA HIS A 13 12.02 2.82 4.59
C HIS A 13 11.11 1.62 4.87
N THR A 14 10.11 1.82 5.72
CA THR A 14 9.02 0.84 5.90
C THR A 14 8.06 0.94 4.73
N VAL A 15 7.78 -0.20 4.09
CA VAL A 15 6.83 -0.33 2.99
C VAL A 15 5.83 -1.44 3.30
N VAL A 16 4.66 -1.40 2.68
CA VAL A 16 3.64 -2.46 2.74
C VAL A 16 3.55 -3.16 1.40
N ARG A 17 3.35 -4.48 1.39
CA ARG A 17 3.13 -5.22 0.15
C ARG A 17 1.72 -5.00 -0.38
N ALA A 18 1.61 -4.64 -1.66
CA ALA A 18 0.35 -4.37 -2.32
C ALA A 18 -0.58 -5.59 -2.35
N ASP A 19 -0.05 -6.82 -2.43
CA ASP A 19 -0.85 -8.05 -2.43
C ASP A 19 -1.52 -8.30 -1.07
N SER A 20 -0.80 -8.09 0.03
CA SER A 20 -1.40 -8.16 1.37
C SER A 20 -2.48 -7.11 1.58
N MET A 21 -2.28 -5.92 1.00
CA MET A 21 -3.23 -4.83 1.07
C MET A 21 -4.48 -5.08 0.24
N HIS A 22 -4.32 -5.54 -1.00
CA HIS A 22 -5.41 -5.97 -1.87
C HIS A 22 -6.31 -7.00 -1.19
N ALA A 23 -5.67 -7.99 -0.54
CA ALA A 23 -6.35 -9.05 0.18
C ALA A 23 -7.10 -8.50 1.40
N ALA A 24 -6.45 -7.66 2.22
CA ALA A 24 -7.05 -7.03 3.39
C ALA A 24 -8.23 -6.10 3.05
N LEU A 25 -8.19 -5.42 1.90
CA LEU A 25 -9.28 -4.60 1.39
C LEU A 25 -10.44 -5.41 0.79
N GLY A 26 -10.26 -6.72 0.57
CA GLY A 26 -11.27 -7.59 -0.03
C GLY A 26 -11.59 -7.22 -1.48
N VAL A 27 -10.62 -6.66 -2.22
CA VAL A 27 -10.81 -6.20 -3.59
C VAL A 27 -11.05 -7.39 -4.53
N VAL A 28 -12.10 -7.30 -5.34
CA VAL A 28 -12.47 -8.36 -6.32
C VAL A 28 -11.74 -8.25 -7.65
N THR A 29 -11.24 -7.06 -7.98
CA THR A 29 -10.41 -6.82 -9.17
C THR A 29 -9.14 -7.65 -9.07
N ASP A 30 -8.68 -8.24 -10.18
CA ASP A 30 -7.41 -8.94 -10.23
C ASP A 30 -6.25 -8.06 -9.72
N LEU A 31 -5.35 -8.65 -8.92
CA LEU A 31 -4.26 -7.95 -8.25
C LEU A 31 -3.40 -7.14 -9.23
N ARG A 32 -3.06 -7.70 -10.40
CA ARG A 32 -2.24 -7.01 -11.40
C ARG A 32 -2.93 -5.74 -11.87
N THR A 33 -4.20 -5.89 -12.22
CA THR A 33 -5.02 -4.79 -12.73
C THR A 33 -5.19 -3.71 -11.67
N TRP A 34 -5.46 -4.13 -10.43
CA TRP A 34 -5.62 -3.23 -9.30
C TRP A 34 -4.35 -2.43 -8.99
N VAL A 35 -3.18 -3.09 -8.97
CA VAL A 35 -1.88 -2.42 -8.78
C VAL A 35 -1.62 -1.41 -9.90
N ILE A 36 -1.87 -1.78 -11.16
CA ILE A 36 -1.70 -0.87 -12.30
C ILE A 36 -2.62 0.35 -12.20
N MET A 37 -3.91 0.14 -11.86
CA MET A 37 -4.89 1.21 -11.71
C MET A 37 -4.46 2.23 -10.65
N HIS A 38 -4.05 1.76 -9.47
CA HIS A 38 -3.62 2.65 -8.40
C HIS A 38 -2.32 3.37 -8.76
N THR A 39 -1.35 2.64 -9.33
CA THR A 39 -0.07 3.24 -9.75
C THR A 39 -0.28 4.33 -10.80
N ALA A 40 -1.22 4.12 -11.73
CA ALA A 40 -1.58 5.09 -12.76
C ALA A 40 -2.40 6.27 -12.22
N ALA A 41 -3.34 6.02 -11.29
CA ALA A 41 -4.18 7.06 -10.69
C ALA A 41 -3.42 7.97 -9.73
N GLY A 42 -2.38 7.46 -9.09
CA GLY A 42 -1.61 8.16 -8.06
C GLY A 42 -0.50 9.09 -8.54
N ASN A 43 -0.27 9.26 -9.86
CA ASN A 43 0.92 9.95 -10.41
C ASN A 43 2.18 9.57 -9.62
N ALA A 44 2.52 8.26 -9.55
CA ALA A 44 3.50 7.70 -8.62
C ALA A 44 4.84 8.49 -8.55
N GLU A 45 4.89 9.52 -7.70
CA GLU A 45 6.07 10.36 -7.50
C GLU A 45 6.85 9.91 -6.25
N PHE A 46 6.31 9.01 -5.41
CA PHE A 46 7.01 8.49 -4.22
C PHE A 46 6.72 7.00 -3.88
N GLY A 47 7.62 6.11 -4.33
CA GLY A 47 8.16 4.92 -3.61
C GLY A 47 7.26 3.68 -3.44
N VAL A 48 7.62 2.46 -3.89
CA VAL A 48 8.94 1.87 -4.17
C VAL A 48 8.80 0.86 -5.34
N ASP A 49 9.75 0.95 -6.26
CA ASP A 49 10.08 0.02 -7.35
C ASP A 49 9.15 -1.17 -7.66
N ILE A 50 8.39 -1.02 -8.75
CA ILE A 50 7.96 -2.16 -9.55
C ILE A 50 9.21 -2.69 -10.28
N PHE A 51 9.95 -3.65 -9.71
CA PHE A 51 11.09 -4.25 -10.40
C PHE A 51 10.91 -5.70 -10.84
N HIS A 52 11.39 -5.88 -12.07
CA HIS A 52 11.59 -7.04 -12.93
C HIS A 52 10.34 -7.70 -13.52
N THR A 53 10.22 -7.56 -14.83
CA THR A 53 9.31 -8.28 -15.74
C THR A 53 9.36 -9.80 -15.61
N ASP A 54 10.38 -10.31 -14.92
CA ASP A 54 10.67 -11.74 -14.73
C ASP A 54 10.50 -12.21 -13.27
N SER A 55 10.13 -11.31 -12.34
CA SER A 55 9.90 -11.63 -10.93
C SER A 55 8.39 -11.57 -10.60
N PRO A 56 7.86 -12.47 -9.75
CA PRO A 56 6.46 -12.39 -9.33
C PRO A 56 6.18 -11.00 -8.73
N MET A 57 5.15 -10.32 -9.25
CA MET A 57 4.73 -8.95 -8.93
C MET A 57 4.73 -8.67 -7.41
N THR A 58 5.88 -8.34 -6.85
CA THR A 58 5.99 -7.98 -5.44
C THR A 58 6.06 -6.46 -5.42
N ALA A 59 4.90 -5.83 -5.68
CA ALA A 59 4.77 -4.38 -5.56
C ALA A 59 4.72 -4.02 -4.08
N CYS A 60 5.58 -3.08 -3.68
CA CYS A 60 5.59 -2.54 -2.32
C CYS A 60 5.37 -1.04 -2.38
N TRP A 61 4.59 -0.54 -1.43
CA TRP A 61 4.17 0.85 -1.39
C TRP A 61 4.65 1.51 -0.10
N SER A 62 5.07 2.77 -0.20
CA SER A 62 5.28 3.59 0.98
C SER A 62 3.99 3.64 1.83
N LEU A 63 4.14 3.82 3.15
CA LEU A 63 2.97 3.91 4.05
C LEU A 63 2.04 5.06 3.67
N GLN A 64 2.60 6.18 3.21
CA GLN A 64 1.83 7.33 2.72
C GLN A 64 0.97 6.94 1.51
N TYR A 65 1.59 6.36 0.49
CA TYR A 65 0.87 5.97 -0.73
C TYR A 65 -0.16 4.87 -0.45
N ALA A 66 0.16 3.91 0.42
CA ALA A 66 -0.80 2.91 0.86
C ALA A 66 -2.00 3.54 1.61
N SER A 67 -1.77 4.57 2.43
CA SER A 67 -2.87 5.30 3.09
C SER A 67 -3.80 5.97 2.07
N GLU A 68 -3.25 6.59 1.02
CA GLU A 68 -4.03 7.18 -0.07
C GLU A 68 -4.85 6.13 -0.84
N VAL A 69 -4.25 4.98 -1.14
CA VAL A 69 -4.95 3.85 -1.78
C VAL A 69 -6.08 3.34 -0.90
N ALA A 70 -5.85 3.19 0.42
CA ALA A 70 -6.90 2.78 1.35
C ALA A 70 -8.08 3.80 1.35
N MET A 71 -7.80 5.10 1.26
CA MET A 71 -8.85 6.12 1.14
C MET A 71 -9.65 6.00 -0.16
N LEU A 72 -8.98 5.74 -1.29
CA LEU A 72 -9.63 5.53 -2.60
C LEU A 72 -10.53 4.29 -2.58
N GLU A 73 -10.08 3.23 -1.90
CA GLU A 73 -10.82 1.98 -1.71
C GLU A 73 -11.83 2.02 -0.55
N ARG A 74 -12.10 3.22 -0.02
CA ARG A 74 -13.11 3.47 1.03
C ARG A 74 -12.84 2.71 2.34
N ALA A 75 -11.57 2.54 2.68
CA ALA A 75 -11.09 1.94 3.93
C ALA A 75 -10.38 2.98 4.82
N PRO A 76 -11.09 3.99 5.36
CA PRO A 76 -10.47 5.07 6.14
C PRO A 76 -9.79 4.59 7.42
N GLU A 77 -10.32 3.55 8.09
CA GLU A 77 -9.69 2.96 9.28
C GLU A 77 -8.30 2.39 8.99
N MET A 78 -8.12 1.78 7.81
CA MET A 78 -6.83 1.28 7.35
C MET A 78 -5.89 2.44 6.99
N ALA A 79 -6.41 3.50 6.38
CA ALA A 79 -5.64 4.69 6.03
C ALA A 79 -5.07 5.39 7.29
N GLU A 80 -5.89 5.53 8.34
CA GLU A 80 -5.49 6.07 9.64
C GLU A 80 -4.48 5.17 10.36
N TRP A 81 -4.63 3.85 10.24
CA TRP A 81 -3.67 2.91 10.85
C TRP A 81 -2.31 2.90 10.15
N LEU A 82 -2.27 3.05 8.81
CA LEU A 82 -1.04 3.14 8.02
C LEU A 82 -0.28 4.45 8.26
N MET A 83 -1.01 5.53 8.53
CA MET A 83 -0.49 6.86 8.80
C MET A 83 -1.16 7.41 10.06
N PRO A 84 -0.79 6.92 11.26
CA PRO A 84 -1.36 7.46 12.49
C PRO A 84 -1.03 8.95 12.55
N SER A 85 -2.08 9.77 12.63
CA SER A 85 -1.96 11.23 12.75
C SER A 85 -0.86 11.59 13.74
N VAL A 86 0.02 12.53 13.35
CA VAL A 86 1.15 13.01 14.17
C VAL A 86 0.68 13.80 15.41
N GLU A 87 -0.55 13.58 15.89
CA GLU A 87 -1.11 14.21 17.08
C GLU A 87 -0.54 13.65 18.39
N GLY A 88 0.28 12.59 18.34
CA GLY A 88 0.91 11.97 19.51
C GLY A 88 2.34 12.43 19.87
N ILE A 89 3.01 13.25 19.03
CA ILE A 89 4.39 13.71 19.30
C ILE A 89 4.40 15.20 19.67
N ARG A 90 3.56 15.56 20.64
CA ARG A 90 3.72 16.78 21.44
C ARG A 90 3.22 16.52 22.87
N ALA A 91 4.10 15.99 23.71
CA ALA A 91 4.12 16.19 25.15
C ALA A 91 5.56 16.07 25.65
#